data_AF-A0A2J6WQY6-F1
#
_entry.id   AF-A0A2J6WQY6-F1
#
_cell.length_a   1.000
_cell.length_b   1.000
_cell.length_c   1.000
_cell.angle_alpha   90.00
_cell.angle_beta   90.00
_cell.angle_gamma   90.00
#
_symmetry.space_group_name_H-M   'P 1'
#
loop_
_entity.id
_entity.type
_entity.pdbx_description
1 polymer ?
#
loop_
_entity_poly.entity_id
_entity_poly.type
_entity_poly.pdbx_seq_one_letter_code
_entity_poly.pdbx_strand_id
1 'polypeptide(L)'
;MVEVAVVSTDSATAQRLAALITGHDFRVTTYTPDALPATLPALFIIAMPALSSPEEQVIERLRADETTANVPIVIASALPMNELQSVPYASDWTIAIVPEPVEATVLIETINFLLGQP
;
A
#
# COMPACT_ATOMS: atom_id res chain seq x y z
N MET A 1 3.27 17.53 -6.03
CA MET A 1 3.84 16.20 -6.31
C MET A 1 3.83 15.43 -5.00
N VAL A 2 3.10 14.31 -4.96
CA VAL A 2 2.81 13.55 -3.73
C VAL A 2 3.73 12.34 -3.65
N GLU A 3 4.37 12.09 -2.50
CA GLU A 3 5.28 10.95 -2.34
C GLU A 3 4.51 9.66 -1.99
N VAL A 4 4.74 8.61 -2.78
CA VAL A 4 4.11 7.29 -2.62
C VAL A 4 5.20 6.23 -2.47
N ALA A 5 5.10 5.42 -1.43
CA ALA A 5 6.02 4.31 -1.18
C ALA A 5 5.37 2.99 -1.56
N VAL A 6 5.97 2.25 -2.51
CA VAL A 6 5.54 0.89 -2.86
C VAL A 6 6.40 -0.11 -2.11
N VAL A 7 5.82 -1.02 -1.35
CA VAL A 7 6.53 -2.00 -0.51
C VAL A 7 6.22 -3.41 -0.99
N SER A 8 7.26 -4.18 -1.30
CA SER A 8 7.17 -5.62 -1.58
C SER A 8 8.51 -6.30 -1.40
N THR A 9 8.51 -7.57 -1.02
CA THR A 9 9.67 -8.45 -1.13
C THR A 9 9.98 -8.85 -2.57
N ASP A 10 8.99 -8.83 -3.47
CA ASP A 10 9.18 -9.12 -4.89
C ASP A 10 9.39 -7.83 -5.70
N SER A 11 10.62 -7.65 -6.21
CA SER A 11 10.98 -6.46 -6.97
C SER A 11 10.18 -6.32 -8.26
N ALA A 12 9.77 -7.43 -8.90
CA ALA A 12 8.99 -7.38 -10.13
C ALA A 12 7.59 -6.83 -9.87
N THR A 13 6.92 -7.29 -8.80
CA THR A 13 5.62 -6.79 -8.35
C THR A 13 5.71 -5.32 -7.93
N ALA A 14 6.72 -4.95 -7.14
CA ALA A 14 6.94 -3.55 -6.75
C ALA A 14 7.11 -2.63 -7.98
N GLN A 15 7.94 -3.03 -8.95
CA GLN A 15 8.15 -2.26 -10.18
C GLN A 15 6.89 -2.18 -11.03
N ARG A 16 6.13 -3.27 -11.14
CA ARG A 16 4.85 -3.28 -11.87
C ARG A 16 3.87 -2.30 -11.25
N LEU A 17 3.64 -2.37 -9.93
CA LEU A 17 2.75 -1.46 -9.23
C LEU A 17 3.20 0.00 -9.35
N ALA A 18 4.51 0.26 -9.19
CA ALA A 18 5.05 1.59 -9.37
C ALA A 18 4.83 2.12 -10.80
N ALA A 19 5.00 1.27 -11.81
CA ALA A 19 4.79 1.65 -13.21
C ALA A 19 3.32 2.01 -13.51
N LEU A 20 2.34 1.40 -12.82
CA LEU A 20 0.91 1.71 -13.02
C LEU A 20 0.55 3.14 -12.62
N ILE A 21 1.30 3.74 -11.70
CA ILE A 21 1.04 5.09 -11.17
C ILE A 21 2.11 6.10 -11.61
N THR A 22 3.18 5.64 -12.28
CA THR A 22 4.22 6.50 -12.84
C THR A 22 3.67 7.26 -14.05
N GLY A 23 3.64 8.58 -13.98
CA GLY A 23 3.06 9.45 -15.01
C GLY A 23 1.92 10.34 -14.50
N HIS A 24 1.44 10.07 -13.29
CA HIS A 24 0.56 10.97 -12.54
C HIS A 24 1.40 11.93 -11.67
N ASP A 25 0.76 12.85 -10.95
CA ASP A 25 1.40 13.81 -10.02
C ASP A 25 2.07 13.16 -8.77
N PHE A 26 2.41 11.87 -8.86
CA PHE A 26 3.03 11.06 -7.82
C PHE A 26 4.54 10.91 -8.04
N ARG A 27 5.31 11.04 -6.96
CA ARG A 27 6.70 10.60 -6.86
C ARG A 27 6.70 9.21 -6.22
N VAL A 28 7.00 8.19 -6.99
CA VAL A 28 6.90 6.80 -6.54
C VAL A 28 8.29 6.26 -6.24
N THR A 29 8.46 5.60 -5.08
CA THR A 29 9.70 4.90 -4.74
C THR A 29 9.37 3.52 -4.20
N THR A 30 10.11 2.51 -4.67
CA THR A 30 9.95 1.11 -4.23
C THR A 30 10.86 0.80 -3.07
N TYR A 31 10.36 0.06 -2.09
CA TYR A 31 11.04 -0.34 -0.87
C TYR A 31 10.82 -1.82 -0.60
N THR A 32 11.74 -2.43 0.16
CA THR A 32 11.52 -3.72 0.79
C THR A 32 10.97 -3.51 2.21
N PRO A 33 10.29 -4.51 2.81
CA PRO A 33 9.78 -4.42 4.18
C PRO A 33 10.81 -4.03 5.26
N ASP A 34 12.07 -4.36 5.03
CA ASP A 34 13.19 -4.09 5.94
C ASP A 34 13.82 -2.69 5.73
N ALA A 35 13.52 -2.03 4.62
CA ALA A 35 14.14 -0.77 4.23
C ALA A 35 13.09 0.29 3.89
N LEU A 36 12.23 0.61 4.86
CA LEU A 36 11.22 1.65 4.72
C LEU A 36 11.86 3.06 4.62
N PRO A 37 11.16 4.04 4.00
CA PRO A 37 11.68 5.39 3.87
C PRO A 37 11.90 6.07 5.22
N ALA A 38 12.97 6.86 5.32
CA ALA A 38 13.24 7.70 6.50
C ALA A 38 12.28 8.90 6.60
N THR A 39 11.75 9.36 5.47
CA THR A 39 10.73 10.41 5.39
C THR A 39 9.35 9.79 5.19
N LEU A 40 8.35 10.28 5.91
CA LEU A 40 7.00 9.74 5.83
C LEU A 40 6.36 10.07 4.47
N PRO A 41 5.98 9.06 3.67
CA PRO A 41 5.25 9.31 2.43
C PRO A 41 3.81 9.73 2.73
N ALA A 42 3.13 10.25 1.73
CA ALA A 42 1.71 10.57 1.85
C ALA A 42 0.83 9.30 1.86
N LEU A 43 1.30 8.20 1.24
CA LEU A 43 0.59 6.92 1.16
C LEU A 43 1.57 5.76 0.94
N PHE A 44 1.26 4.61 1.51
CA PHE A 44 1.93 3.34 1.22
C PHE A 44 1.08 2.45 0.31
N ILE A 45 1.71 1.82 -0.68
CA ILE A 45 1.13 0.71 -1.44
C ILE A 45 1.89 -0.55 -1.04
N ILE A 46 1.21 -1.50 -0.41
CA ILE A 46 1.84 -2.70 0.14
C ILE A 46 1.33 -3.91 -0.65
N ALA A 47 2.23 -4.57 -1.37
CA ALA A 47 1.91 -5.77 -2.13
C ALA A 47 1.98 -6.99 -1.21
N MET A 48 0.83 -7.43 -0.70
CA MET A 48 0.74 -8.47 0.31
C MET A 48 0.37 -9.82 -0.33
N PRO A 49 1.35 -10.73 -0.50
CA PRO A 49 1.12 -12.00 -1.20
C PRO A 49 0.39 -13.04 -0.33
N ALA A 50 0.52 -12.96 0.99
CA ALA A 50 -0.06 -13.89 1.95
C ALA A 50 -0.24 -13.22 3.32
N LEU A 51 -1.09 -13.80 4.17
CA LEU A 51 -1.08 -13.48 5.60
C LEU A 51 0.24 -13.95 6.22
N SER A 52 0.64 -13.28 7.29
CA SER A 52 1.91 -13.41 8.01
C SER A 52 3.16 -13.15 7.17
N SER A 53 3.00 -12.56 5.98
CA SER A 53 4.13 -12.15 5.15
C SER A 53 4.86 -10.95 5.77
N PRO A 54 6.12 -10.69 5.37
CA PRO A 54 6.83 -9.50 5.82
C PRO A 54 6.07 -8.19 5.54
N GLU A 55 5.26 -8.16 4.48
CA GLU A 55 4.42 -7.02 4.13
C GLU A 55 3.24 -6.81 5.10
N GLU A 56 2.61 -7.89 5.59
CA GLU A 56 1.61 -7.77 6.67
C GLU A 56 2.25 -7.17 7.93
N GLN A 57 3.44 -7.64 8.30
CA GLN A 57 4.16 -7.12 9.46
C GLN A 57 4.50 -5.63 9.33
N VAL A 58 4.72 -5.14 8.09
CA VAL A 58 4.86 -3.70 7.84
C VAL A 58 3.58 -2.95 8.15
N ILE A 59 2.41 -3.46 7.74
CA ILE A 59 1.11 -2.83 8.03
C ILE A 59 0.91 -2.76 9.54
N GLU A 60 1.13 -3.86 10.25
CA GLU A 60 1.00 -3.91 11.71
C GLU A 60 1.95 -2.93 12.40
N ARG A 61 3.22 -2.87 11.97
CA ARG A 61 4.22 -1.93 12.51
C ARG A 61 3.81 -0.48 12.25
N LEU A 62 3.35 -0.16 11.04
CA LEU A 62 2.89 1.18 10.69
C LEU A 62 1.66 1.59 11.51
N ARG A 63 0.78 0.65 11.85
CA ARG A 63 -0.40 0.91 12.68
C ARG A 63 -0.10 0.96 14.18
N ALA A 64 0.94 0.29 14.64
CA ALA A 64 1.39 0.33 16.03
C ALA A 64 2.13 1.63 16.40
N ASP A 65 2.72 2.33 15.42
CA ASP A 65 3.44 3.58 15.63
C ASP A 65 2.50 4.79 15.49
N GLU A 66 2.36 5.60 16.55
CA GLU A 66 1.49 6.78 16.58
C GLU A 66 1.78 7.79 15.47
N THR A 67 3.02 7.87 14.99
CA THR A 67 3.44 8.80 13.95
C THR A 67 3.04 8.34 12.55
N THR A 68 2.86 7.04 12.35
CA THR A 68 2.50 6.45 11.05
C THR A 68 1.10 5.82 11.03
N ALA A 69 0.44 5.73 12.17
CA ALA A 69 -0.84 5.04 12.34
C ALA A 69 -1.95 5.58 11.41
N ASN A 70 -1.94 6.88 11.13
CA ASN A 70 -2.95 7.52 10.29
C ASN A 70 -2.52 7.65 8.81
N VAL A 71 -1.35 7.14 8.44
CA VAL A 71 -0.91 7.19 7.05
C VAL A 71 -1.77 6.23 6.22
N PRO A 72 -2.36 6.69 5.10
CA PRO A 72 -3.13 5.84 4.22
C PRO A 72 -2.31 4.67 3.67
N ILE A 73 -2.94 3.49 3.60
CA ILE A 73 -2.34 2.28 3.05
C ILE A 73 -3.27 1.69 1.99
N VAL A 74 -2.74 1.39 0.81
CA VAL A 74 -3.37 0.54 -0.19
C VAL A 74 -2.73 -0.83 -0.13
N ILE A 75 -3.52 -1.86 0.15
CA ILE A 75 -3.08 -3.25 0.13
C ILE A 75 -3.40 -3.82 -1.25
N ALA A 76 -2.38 -4.19 -2.02
CA ALA A 76 -2.53 -4.95 -3.25
C ALA A 76 -2.38 -6.45 -2.93
N SER A 77 -3.43 -7.25 -3.14
CA SER A 77 -3.39 -8.67 -2.76
C SER A 77 -4.27 -9.55 -3.65
N ALA A 78 -3.84 -10.79 -3.87
CA ALA A 78 -4.62 -11.85 -4.52
C ALA A 78 -5.41 -12.70 -3.51
N LEU A 79 -5.32 -12.39 -2.21
CA LEU A 79 -5.96 -13.18 -1.18
C LEU A 79 -7.50 -13.07 -1.24
N PRO A 80 -8.21 -14.13 -0.84
CA PRO A 80 -9.65 -14.09 -0.69
C PRO A 80 -10.10 -12.99 0.29
N MET A 81 -11.15 -12.24 -0.07
CA MET A 81 -11.63 -11.11 0.73
C MET A 81 -12.04 -11.51 2.15
N ASN A 82 -12.55 -12.73 2.35
CA ASN A 82 -12.88 -13.25 3.69
C ASN A 82 -11.65 -13.40 4.58
N GLU A 83 -10.47 -13.71 4.02
CA GLU A 83 -9.21 -13.76 4.76
C GLU A 83 -8.76 -12.34 5.10
N LEU A 84 -8.80 -11.44 4.11
CA LEU A 84 -8.44 -10.03 4.30
C LEU A 84 -9.37 -9.28 5.25
N GLN A 85 -10.61 -9.72 5.44
CA GLN A 85 -11.54 -9.13 6.41
C GLN A 85 -11.37 -9.67 7.82
N SER A 86 -10.60 -10.76 7.99
CA SER A 86 -10.39 -11.39 9.31
C SER A 86 -9.29 -10.72 10.14
N VAL A 87 -8.45 -9.88 9.51
CA VAL A 87 -7.32 -9.20 10.16
C VAL A 87 -7.75 -7.89 10.83
N PRO A 88 -7.10 -7.48 11.94
CA PRO A 88 -7.56 -6.34 12.76
C PRO A 88 -7.61 -5.00 12.01
N TYR A 89 -6.67 -4.78 11.09
CA TYR A 89 -6.56 -3.52 10.34
C TYR A 89 -7.54 -3.44 9.15
N ALA A 90 -8.28 -4.51 8.83
CA ALA A 90 -9.21 -4.52 7.71
C ALA A 90 -10.37 -3.51 7.84
N SER A 91 -10.69 -3.11 9.06
CA SER A 91 -11.76 -2.14 9.37
C SER A 91 -11.26 -0.70 9.48
N ASP A 92 -9.96 -0.46 9.23
CA ASP A 92 -9.38 0.87 9.30
C ASP A 92 -9.78 1.71 8.07
N TRP A 93 -10.35 2.88 8.31
CA TRP A 93 -10.83 3.80 7.28
C TRP A 93 -9.69 4.39 6.41
N THR A 94 -8.46 4.34 6.91
CA THR A 94 -7.27 4.76 6.16
C THR A 94 -6.69 3.64 5.28
N ILE A 95 -7.29 2.45 5.30
CA ILE A 95 -6.86 1.30 4.49
C ILE A 95 -7.86 1.04 3.38
N ALA A 96 -7.34 0.86 2.16
CA ALA A 96 -8.08 0.32 1.04
C ALA A 96 -7.41 -0.95 0.52
N ILE A 97 -8.21 -1.90 0.05
CA ILE A 97 -7.72 -3.14 -0.53
C ILE A 97 -8.04 -3.13 -2.02
N VAL A 98 -7.03 -3.35 -2.84
CA VAL A 98 -7.17 -3.50 -4.29
C VAL A 98 -6.82 -4.95 -4.67
N PRO A 99 -7.75 -5.71 -5.28
CA PRO A 99 -7.48 -7.08 -5.65
C PRO A 99 -6.47 -7.17 -6.80
N GLU A 100 -5.61 -8.17 -6.76
CA GLU A 100 -4.78 -8.59 -7.88
C GLU A 100 -5.62 -9.38 -8.92
N PRO A 101 -5.40 -9.18 -10.24
CA PRO A 101 -4.42 -8.29 -10.85
C PRO A 101 -4.83 -6.82 -10.75
N VAL A 102 -3.90 -5.98 -10.26
CA VAL A 102 -4.17 -4.55 -10.05
C VAL A 102 -4.29 -3.80 -11.38
N GLU A 103 -5.42 -3.14 -11.57
CA GLU A 103 -5.66 -2.21 -12.69
C GLU A 103 -5.20 -0.79 -12.35
N ALA A 104 -4.58 -0.09 -13.30
CA ALA A 104 -4.06 1.26 -13.09
C ALA A 104 -5.15 2.24 -12.63
N THR A 105 -6.28 2.28 -13.35
CA THR A 105 -7.40 3.19 -13.04
C THR A 105 -7.91 2.97 -11.62
N VAL A 106 -8.14 1.72 -11.23
CA VAL A 106 -8.63 1.37 -9.89
C VAL A 106 -7.62 1.79 -8.82
N LEU A 107 -6.33 1.54 -9.04
CA LEU A 107 -5.28 1.94 -8.09
C LEU A 107 -5.21 3.47 -7.94
N ILE A 108 -5.26 4.22 -9.04
CA ILE A 108 -5.20 5.68 -9.02
C ILE A 108 -6.43 6.27 -8.33
N GLU A 109 -7.63 5.80 -8.67
CA GLU A 109 -8.87 6.23 -8.02
C GLU A 109 -8.84 5.96 -6.51
N THR A 110 -8.33 4.79 -6.12
CA THR A 110 -8.19 4.42 -4.71
C THR A 110 -7.20 5.35 -3.98
N ILE A 111 -6.06 5.67 -4.61
CA ILE A 111 -5.08 6.60 -4.05
C ILE A 111 -5.68 7.99 -3.88
N ASN A 112 -6.34 8.52 -4.92
CA ASN A 112 -6.97 9.84 -4.87
C ASN A 112 -8.04 9.91 -3.80
N PHE A 113 -8.88 8.87 -3.68
CA PHE A 113 -9.89 8.76 -2.63
C PHE A 113 -9.28 8.84 -1.24
N LEU A 114 -8.23 8.04 -0.96
CA LEU A 114 -7.55 8.03 0.34
C LEU A 114 -6.84 9.35 0.67
N LEU A 115 -6.35 10.05 -0.36
CA LEU A 115 -5.70 11.35 -0.21
C LEU A 115 -6.68 12.53 -0.20
N GLY A 116 -7.98 12.29 -0.39
CA GLY A 116 -8.99 13.34 -0.49
C GLY A 116 -8.81 14.25 -1.72
N GLN A 117 -8.20 13.73 -2.78
CA GLN A 117 -7.97 14.45 -4.04
C GLN A 117 -9.09 14.16 -5.06
N PRO A 118 -9.46 15.16 -5.88
CA PRO A 118 -10.49 15.01 -6.91
C PRO A 118 -10.07 14.12 -8.08
#